data_AF-M0NFR0-F1
#
_entry.id   AF-M0NFR0-F1
#
_cell.length_a   1.000
_cell.length_b   1.000
_cell.length_c   1.000
_cell.angle_alpha   90.00
_cell.angle_beta   90.00
_cell.angle_gamma   90.00
#
_symmetry.space_group_name_H-M   'P 1'
#
loop_
_entity.id
_entity.type
_entity.pdbx_description
1 polymer ?
#
loop_
_entity_poly.entity_id
_entity_poly.type
_entity_poly.pdbx_seq_one_letter_code
_entity_poly.pdbx_strand_id
1 'polypeptide(L)'
;MDWDDTQSDTDWAPDPPEGYDQYDPLFVQPWYVTVLLGIWAVGAVVGVPLLVVVIKGLDTTLTVYKEVLLPTSFVGVVIYFGWIAATLIAMLGLHELVHAVTARALGYKTEFSIEKYLVGGWTPQVITYGRFESRFESVVVTLAPLLVITPVSIGTLIVADGSWAVATAAYVTLGNLAGSVADLATVWLVTQLPSGAFLYHDRAGRSQYYTPIEQTADTNDES
;
A
#
# COMPACT_ATOMS: atom_id res chain seq x y z
N MET A 1 -15.74 -28.63 -20.78
CA MET A 1 -15.55 -27.25 -20.29
C MET A 1 -14.59 -26.65 -21.29
N ASP A 2 -15.17 -26.13 -22.37
CA ASP A 2 -14.44 -25.49 -23.46
C ASP A 2 -13.95 -24.14 -22.94
N TRP A 3 -12.64 -23.96 -22.94
CA TRP A 3 -12.03 -22.64 -22.83
C TRP A 3 -11.92 -22.11 -24.25
N ASP A 4 -12.85 -21.24 -24.62
CA ASP A 4 -12.82 -20.53 -25.89
C ASP A 4 -11.73 -19.44 -25.78
N ASP A 5 -10.51 -19.83 -26.12
CA ASP A 5 -9.25 -19.08 -25.94
C ASP A 5 -9.02 -18.04 -27.06
N THR A 6 -10.10 -17.46 -27.61
CA THR A 6 -10.04 -16.50 -28.72
C THR A 6 -10.56 -15.10 -28.38
N GLN A 7 -10.79 -14.79 -27.10
CA GLN A 7 -10.88 -13.38 -26.72
C GLN A 7 -9.48 -12.79 -26.80
N SER A 8 -9.22 -12.00 -27.84
CA SER A 8 -7.96 -11.27 -27.98
C SER A 8 -7.65 -10.52 -26.69
N ASP A 9 -6.39 -10.52 -26.25
CA ASP A 9 -5.89 -9.84 -25.04
C ASP A 9 -6.28 -8.34 -24.92
N THR A 10 -6.85 -7.76 -25.97
CA THR A 10 -7.33 -6.37 -26.04
C THR A 10 -8.80 -6.18 -25.65
N ASP A 11 -9.59 -7.24 -25.52
CA ASP A 11 -11.06 -7.16 -25.45
C ASP A 11 -11.62 -7.09 -24.01
N TRP A 12 -10.74 -6.95 -23.01
CA TRP A 12 -11.14 -6.93 -21.61
C TRP A 12 -11.29 -5.53 -21.01
N ALA A 13 -10.54 -4.57 -21.54
CA ALA A 13 -10.59 -3.19 -21.08
C ALA A 13 -11.78 -2.50 -21.73
N PRO A 14 -12.54 -1.66 -20.99
CA PRO A 14 -13.60 -0.88 -21.59
C PRO A 14 -13.03 0.10 -22.63
N ASP A 15 -13.86 0.48 -23.59
CA ASP A 15 -13.54 1.56 -24.51
C ASP A 15 -13.13 2.82 -23.72
N PRO A 16 -12.14 3.59 -24.22
CA PRO A 16 -11.78 4.86 -23.61
C PRO A 16 -13.01 5.77 -23.46
N PRO A 17 -13.10 6.53 -22.36
CA PRO A 17 -14.08 7.60 -22.25
C PRO A 17 -13.93 8.60 -23.41
N GLU A 18 -15.00 9.33 -23.74
CA GLU A 18 -14.94 10.37 -24.77
C GLU A 18 -13.83 11.39 -24.45
N GLY A 19 -12.97 11.66 -25.45
CA GLY A 19 -11.82 12.56 -25.31
C GLY A 19 -10.57 11.92 -24.69
N TYR A 20 -10.54 10.60 -24.52
CA TYR A 20 -9.40 9.84 -24.02
C TYR A 20 -8.91 8.81 -25.05
N ASP A 21 -7.63 8.48 -24.95
CA ASP A 21 -7.03 7.36 -25.69
C ASP A 21 -6.38 6.38 -24.71
N GLN A 22 -6.18 5.14 -25.15
CA GLN A 22 -5.42 4.15 -24.39
C GLN A 22 -3.96 4.60 -24.28
N TYR A 23 -3.38 4.36 -23.11
CA TYR A 23 -2.01 4.74 -22.80
C TYR A 23 -1.28 3.59 -22.13
N ASP A 24 -0.11 3.23 -22.66
CA ASP A 24 0.75 2.20 -22.10
C ASP A 24 2.01 2.86 -21.51
N PRO A 25 1.98 3.26 -20.23
CA PRO A 25 3.12 3.90 -19.58
C PRO A 25 4.34 2.98 -19.54
N LEU A 26 5.49 3.48 -19.99
CA LEU A 26 6.78 2.85 -19.74
C LEU A 26 7.23 3.17 -18.32
N PHE A 27 6.88 2.30 -17.38
CA PHE A 27 7.32 2.44 -15.99
C PHE A 27 8.77 2.01 -15.82
N VAL A 28 9.67 3.00 -15.78
CA VAL A 28 11.05 2.80 -15.37
C VAL A 28 11.26 3.55 -14.07
N GLN A 29 11.36 2.83 -12.95
CA GLN A 29 11.66 3.43 -11.65
C GLN A 29 13.12 3.93 -11.63
N PRO A 30 13.35 5.25 -11.49
CA PRO A 30 14.70 5.77 -11.38
C PRO A 30 15.38 5.28 -10.10
N TRP A 31 16.69 5.05 -10.15
CA TRP A 31 17.46 4.55 -9.02
C TRP A 31 17.32 5.41 -7.75
N TYR A 32 17.15 6.73 -7.89
CA TYR A 32 17.03 7.64 -6.75
C TYR A 32 15.72 7.40 -5.97
N VAL A 33 14.63 6.98 -6.64
CA VAL A 33 13.37 6.62 -5.98
C VAL A 33 13.59 5.39 -5.12
N THR A 34 14.29 4.38 -5.63
CA THR A 34 14.68 3.20 -4.86
C THR A 34 15.51 3.57 -3.63
N VAL A 35 16.45 4.50 -3.76
CA VAL A 35 17.25 5.00 -2.64
C VAL A 35 16.37 5.72 -1.61
N LEU A 36 15.45 6.59 -2.04
CA LEU A 36 14.54 7.28 -1.13
C LEU A 36 13.61 6.31 -0.38
N LEU A 37 13.08 5.30 -1.06
CA LEU A 37 12.29 4.22 -0.44
C LEU A 37 13.14 3.39 0.54
N GLY A 38 14.41 3.14 0.22
CA GLY A 38 15.36 2.49 1.14
C GLY A 38 15.64 3.34 2.38
N ILE A 39 15.84 4.65 2.21
CA ILE A 39 15.99 5.60 3.32
C ILE A 39 14.73 5.62 4.19
N TRP A 40 13.54 5.57 3.58
CA TRP A 40 12.27 5.48 4.30
C TRP A 40 12.21 4.20 5.16
N ALA A 41 12.52 3.04 4.57
CA ALA A 41 12.52 1.76 5.29
C ALA A 41 13.52 1.76 6.47
N VAL A 42 14.75 2.26 6.25
CA VAL A 42 15.74 2.41 7.32
C VAL A 42 15.25 3.40 8.39
N GLY A 43 14.64 4.51 7.95
CA GLY A 43 14.03 5.51 8.81
C GLY A 43 12.92 4.93 9.68
N ALA A 44 12.10 4.01 9.17
CA ALA A 44 11.11 3.30 9.97
C ALA A 44 11.77 2.38 11.01
N VAL A 45 12.76 1.59 10.61
CA VAL A 45 13.49 0.65 11.48
C VAL A 45 14.22 1.36 12.62
N VAL A 46 14.80 2.53 12.37
CA VAL A 46 15.51 3.32 13.39
C VAL A 46 14.55 4.24 14.15
N GLY A 47 13.63 4.88 13.43
CA GLY A 47 12.73 5.90 13.95
C GLY A 47 11.70 5.34 14.93
N VAL A 48 11.16 4.15 14.70
CA VAL A 48 10.15 3.57 15.62
C VAL A 48 10.74 3.23 17.00
N PRO A 49 11.90 2.54 17.12
CA PRO A 49 12.56 2.37 18.42
C PRO A 49 12.88 3.69 19.12
N LEU A 50 13.36 4.70 18.38
CA LEU A 50 13.59 6.04 18.93
C LEU A 50 12.29 6.69 19.42
N LEU A 51 11.20 6.53 18.68
CA LEU A 51 9.88 7.01 19.06
C LEU A 51 9.41 6.37 20.38
N VAL A 52 9.64 5.07 20.57
CA VAL A 52 9.36 4.39 21.84
C VAL A 52 10.18 4.99 22.98
N VAL A 53 11.47 5.24 22.78
CA VAL A 53 12.33 5.89 23.80
C VAL A 53 11.82 7.29 24.14
N VAL A 54 11.43 8.08 23.15
CA VAL A 54 10.94 9.45 23.35
C VAL A 54 9.59 9.46 24.09
N ILE A 55 8.67 8.56 23.74
CA ILE A 55 7.31 8.54 24.33
C ILE A 55 7.29 7.82 25.70
N LYS A 56 8.02 6.71 25.85
CA LYS A 56 7.94 5.81 27.01
C LYS A 56 9.17 5.82 27.91
N GLY A 57 10.25 6.47 27.48
CA GLY A 57 11.51 6.49 28.21
C GLY A 57 12.37 5.24 27.98
N LEU A 58 13.64 5.36 28.35
CA LEU A 58 14.63 4.29 28.18
C LEU A 58 14.30 3.07 29.04
N ASP A 59 13.85 3.26 30.28
CA ASP A 59 13.56 2.15 31.20
C ASP A 59 12.44 1.23 30.66
N THR A 60 11.34 1.83 30.18
CA THR A 60 10.26 1.07 29.53
C THR A 60 10.75 0.36 28.28
N THR A 61 11.57 1.03 27.47
CA THR A 61 12.14 0.44 26.24
C THR A 61 13.02 -0.78 26.56
N LEU A 62 13.88 -0.68 27.58
CA LEU A 62 14.70 -1.80 28.04
C LEU A 62 13.85 -2.93 28.62
N THR A 63 12.75 -2.60 29.29
CA THR A 63 11.79 -3.57 29.82
C THR A 63 11.11 -4.33 28.67
N VAL A 64 10.62 -3.63 27.65
CA VAL A 64 10.08 -4.23 26.42
C VAL A 64 11.10 -5.14 25.75
N TYR A 65 12.34 -4.68 25.61
CA TYR A 65 13.41 -5.50 25.02
C TYR A 65 13.63 -6.80 25.78
N LYS A 66 13.74 -6.73 27.12
CA LYS A 66 14.00 -7.90 27.97
C LYS A 66 12.81 -8.85 28.07
N GLU A 67 11.61 -8.32 28.19
CA GLU A 67 10.40 -9.13 28.47
C GLU A 67 9.73 -9.67 27.21
N VAL A 68 9.84 -8.95 26.08
CA VAL A 68 9.14 -9.29 24.84
C VAL A 68 10.12 -9.76 23.78
N LEU A 69 11.16 -8.98 23.50
CA LEU A 69 12.06 -9.22 22.35
C LEU A 69 13.18 -10.22 22.63
N LEU A 70 13.42 -10.55 23.90
CA LEU A 70 14.47 -11.47 24.32
C LEU A 70 13.90 -12.66 25.11
N PRO A 71 13.13 -13.56 24.47
CA PRO A 71 12.56 -14.72 25.15
C PRO A 71 13.68 -15.66 25.63
N THR A 72 13.70 -15.95 26.94
CA THR A 72 14.74 -16.77 27.59
C THR A 72 14.35 -18.23 27.81
N SER A 73 13.11 -18.61 27.47
CA SER A 73 12.58 -19.97 27.63
C SER A 73 11.91 -20.45 26.34
N PHE A 74 11.80 -21.77 26.16
CA PHE A 74 11.10 -22.35 25.02
C PHE A 74 9.64 -21.85 24.90
N VAL A 75 8.92 -21.80 26.02
CA VAL A 75 7.55 -21.25 26.06
C VAL A 75 7.53 -19.78 25.65
N GLY A 76 8.48 -18.98 26.13
CA GLY A 76 8.64 -17.59 25.73
C GLY A 76 8.90 -17.43 24.23
N VAL A 77 9.71 -18.30 23.64
CA VAL A 77 9.97 -18.32 22.19
C VAL A 77 8.69 -18.60 21.40
N VAL A 78 7.90 -19.60 21.82
CA VAL A 78 6.61 -19.91 21.19
C VAL A 78 5.64 -18.73 21.27
N ILE A 79 5.55 -18.08 22.44
CA ILE A 79 4.71 -16.88 22.63
C ILE A 79 5.19 -15.74 21.74
N TYR A 80 6.49 -15.47 21.68
CA TYR A 80 7.07 -14.41 20.87
C TYR A 80 6.77 -14.59 19.38
N PHE A 81 7.03 -15.79 18.82
CA PHE A 81 6.73 -16.07 17.42
C PHE A 81 5.23 -16.10 17.13
N GLY A 82 4.42 -16.63 18.05
CA GLY A 82 2.96 -16.58 17.95
C GLY A 82 2.44 -15.14 17.93
N TRP A 83 2.99 -14.28 18.77
CA TRP A 83 2.66 -12.85 18.81
C TRP A 83 3.09 -12.13 17.54
N ILE A 84 4.30 -12.38 17.01
CA ILE A 84 4.73 -11.83 15.71
C ILE A 84 3.75 -12.23 14.62
N ALA A 85 3.47 -13.53 14.49
CA ALA A 85 2.61 -14.03 13.42
C ALA A 85 1.20 -13.45 13.53
N ALA A 86 0.61 -13.46 14.73
CA ALA A 86 -0.71 -12.90 14.97
C ALA A 86 -0.76 -11.39 14.68
N THR A 87 0.22 -10.63 15.14
CA THR A 87 0.28 -9.18 14.93
C THR A 87 0.50 -8.84 13.47
N LEU A 88 1.36 -9.58 12.77
CA LEU A 88 1.62 -9.39 11.34
C LEU A 88 0.37 -9.68 10.51
N ILE A 89 -0.31 -10.80 10.75
CA ILE A 89 -1.56 -11.15 10.06
C ILE A 89 -2.64 -10.09 10.32
N ALA A 90 -2.80 -9.67 11.58
CA ALA A 90 -3.76 -8.63 11.94
C ALA A 90 -3.43 -7.29 11.27
N MET A 91 -2.16 -6.89 11.26
CA MET A 91 -1.70 -5.65 10.64
C MET A 91 -1.90 -5.67 9.12
N LEU A 92 -1.51 -6.76 8.44
CA LEU A 92 -1.73 -6.94 7.00
C LEU A 92 -3.23 -6.89 6.67
N GLY A 93 -4.04 -7.64 7.41
CA GLY A 93 -5.49 -7.63 7.21
C GLY A 93 -6.11 -6.25 7.43
N LEU A 94 -5.64 -5.50 8.43
CA LEU A 94 -6.09 -4.13 8.67
C LEU A 94 -5.64 -3.17 7.56
N HIS A 95 -4.40 -3.32 7.08
CA HIS A 95 -3.82 -2.53 6.01
C HIS A 95 -4.65 -2.64 4.73
N GLU A 96 -4.89 -3.86 4.26
CA GLU A 96 -5.74 -4.11 3.10
C GLU A 96 -7.18 -3.66 3.35
N LEU A 97 -7.72 -3.87 4.55
CA LEU A 97 -9.07 -3.42 4.89
C LEU A 97 -9.21 -1.90 4.75
N VAL A 98 -8.20 -1.12 5.15
CA VAL A 98 -8.22 0.35 5.03
C VAL A 98 -8.22 0.79 3.57
N HIS A 99 -7.42 0.15 2.70
CA HIS A 99 -7.52 0.38 1.25
C HIS A 99 -8.94 0.11 0.75
N ALA A 100 -9.49 -1.08 1.07
CA ALA A 100 -10.81 -1.49 0.61
C ALA A 100 -11.93 -0.57 1.10
N VAL A 101 -11.89 -0.14 2.36
CA VAL A 101 -12.89 0.78 2.93
C VAL A 101 -12.78 2.15 2.27
N THR A 102 -11.57 2.66 2.07
CA THR A 102 -11.35 3.96 1.40
C THR A 102 -11.85 3.93 -0.03
N ALA A 103 -11.52 2.88 -0.79
CA ALA A 103 -11.99 2.71 -2.16
C ALA A 103 -13.53 2.60 -2.22
N ARG A 104 -14.15 1.82 -1.33
CA ARG A 104 -15.62 1.74 -1.27
C ARG A 104 -16.27 3.08 -0.93
N ALA A 105 -15.65 3.87 -0.06
CA ALA A 105 -16.14 5.22 0.27
C ALA A 105 -16.09 6.17 -0.94
N LEU A 106 -15.17 5.94 -1.89
CA LEU A 106 -15.09 6.65 -3.17
C LEU A 106 -15.99 6.05 -4.27
N GLY A 107 -16.74 4.98 -3.96
CA GLY A 107 -17.70 4.35 -4.87
C GLY A 107 -17.14 3.21 -5.73
N TYR A 108 -15.94 2.71 -5.45
CA TYR A 108 -15.38 1.55 -6.12
C TYR A 108 -15.92 0.23 -5.54
N LYS A 109 -15.94 -0.81 -6.37
CA LYS A 109 -16.04 -2.19 -5.89
C LYS A 109 -14.64 -2.67 -5.53
N THR A 110 -14.54 -3.59 -4.58
CA THR A 110 -13.25 -4.11 -4.13
C THR A 110 -13.24 -5.62 -4.02
N GLU A 111 -12.14 -6.24 -4.44
CA GLU A 111 -11.87 -7.67 -4.29
C GLU A 111 -10.53 -7.84 -3.56
N PHE A 112 -10.49 -8.70 -2.55
CA PHE A 112 -9.22 -9.10 -1.93
C PHE A 112 -8.60 -10.19 -2.79
N SER A 113 -7.35 -9.97 -3.18
CA SER A 113 -6.58 -10.92 -3.96
C SER A 113 -5.22 -11.16 -3.31
N ILE A 114 -4.52 -12.19 -3.79
CA ILE A 114 -3.14 -12.43 -3.40
C ILE A 114 -2.32 -12.51 -4.67
N GLU A 115 -1.43 -11.54 -4.85
CA GLU A 115 -0.48 -11.55 -5.96
C GLU A 115 0.68 -12.48 -5.63
N LYS A 116 1.07 -13.29 -6.62
CA LYS A 116 2.21 -14.20 -6.53
C LYS A 116 3.37 -13.63 -7.33
N TYR A 117 4.46 -13.28 -6.65
CA TYR A 117 5.67 -12.86 -7.33
C TYR A 117 6.55 -14.07 -7.69
N LEU A 118 7.33 -13.93 -8.78
CA LEU A 118 8.23 -14.96 -9.32
C LEU A 118 9.25 -15.53 -8.29
N VAL A 119 9.52 -14.81 -7.21
CA VAL A 119 10.44 -15.23 -6.12
C VAL A 119 9.69 -15.96 -4.98
N GLY A 120 8.45 -16.42 -5.22
CA GLY A 120 7.68 -17.22 -4.26
C GLY A 120 7.01 -16.42 -3.13
N GLY A 121 6.96 -15.09 -3.26
CA GLY A 121 6.26 -14.20 -2.34
C GLY A 121 4.76 -14.16 -2.64
N TRP A 122 3.97 -14.10 -1.57
CA TRP A 122 2.53 -13.87 -1.61
C TRP A 122 2.28 -12.51 -0.97
N THR A 123 1.72 -11.57 -1.71
CA THR A 123 1.37 -10.26 -1.17
C THR A 123 -0.14 -10.10 -1.28
N PRO A 124 -0.84 -9.96 -0.14
CA PRO A 124 -2.25 -9.62 -0.19
C PRO A 124 -2.41 -8.24 -0.84
N GLN A 125 -3.47 -8.06 -1.61
CA GLN A 125 -3.76 -6.78 -2.25
C GLN A 125 -5.27 -6.56 -2.35
N VAL A 126 -5.67 -5.31 -2.48
CA VAL A 126 -7.04 -4.92 -2.82
C VAL A 126 -7.09 -4.43 -4.26
N ILE A 127 -7.94 -5.06 -5.07
CA ILE A 127 -8.24 -4.62 -6.43
C ILE A 127 -9.44 -3.68 -6.37
N THR A 128 -9.30 -2.47 -6.90
CA THR A 128 -10.37 -1.47 -7.06
C THR A 128 -10.96 -1.55 -8.46
N TYR A 129 -12.26 -1.78 -8.62
CA TYR A 129 -12.85 -1.97 -9.95
C TYR A 129 -14.26 -1.39 -10.07
N GLY A 130 -14.77 -1.40 -11.31
CA GLY A 130 -16.15 -1.05 -11.66
C GLY A 130 -16.37 0.37 -12.18
N ARG A 131 -15.33 1.21 -12.18
CA ARG A 131 -15.30 2.53 -12.83
C ARG A 131 -13.85 2.95 -13.07
N PHE A 132 -13.68 3.98 -13.90
CA PHE A 132 -12.40 4.65 -14.06
C PHE A 132 -11.99 5.35 -12.75
N GLU A 133 -10.71 5.23 -12.44
CA GLU A 133 -10.05 5.76 -11.25
C GLU A 133 -9.14 6.91 -11.64
N SER A 134 -9.35 8.08 -11.04
CA SER A 134 -8.45 9.22 -11.26
C SER A 134 -7.14 9.05 -10.49
N ARG A 135 -6.08 9.70 -10.97
CA ARG A 135 -4.79 9.76 -10.26
C ARG A 135 -4.93 10.17 -8.79
N PHE A 136 -5.81 11.14 -8.50
CA PHE A 136 -6.01 11.61 -7.13
C PHE A 136 -6.69 10.53 -6.27
N GLU A 137 -7.72 9.87 -6.77
CA GLU A 137 -8.39 8.78 -6.05
C GLU A 137 -7.42 7.62 -5.78
N SER A 138 -6.59 7.24 -6.75
CA SER A 138 -5.53 6.25 -6.55
C SER A 138 -4.55 6.64 -5.46
N VAL A 139 -4.06 7.89 -5.46
CA VAL A 139 -3.16 8.36 -4.40
C VAL A 139 -3.85 8.32 -3.04
N VAL A 140 -5.12 8.71 -2.95
CA VAL A 140 -5.89 8.69 -1.70
C VAL A 140 -6.07 7.26 -1.18
N VAL A 141 -6.50 6.33 -2.02
CA VAL A 141 -6.68 4.92 -1.65
C VAL A 141 -5.34 4.32 -1.21
N THR A 142 -4.29 4.53 -2.00
CA THR A 142 -2.97 3.96 -1.75
C THR A 142 -2.30 4.53 -0.48
N LEU A 143 -2.47 5.81 -0.16
CA LEU A 143 -1.91 6.38 1.07
C LEU A 143 -2.77 6.13 2.32
N ALA A 144 -3.99 5.64 2.18
CA ALA A 144 -4.92 5.54 3.29
C ALA A 144 -4.39 4.72 4.49
N PRO A 145 -3.80 3.53 4.31
CA PRO A 145 -3.28 2.77 5.46
C PRO A 145 -2.14 3.50 6.17
N LEU A 146 -1.23 4.13 5.42
CA LEU A 146 -0.17 4.94 6.01
C LEU A 146 -0.75 6.08 6.87
N LEU A 147 -1.76 6.77 6.37
CA LEU A 147 -2.38 7.93 7.01
C LEU A 147 -3.38 7.58 8.13
N VAL A 148 -3.89 6.35 8.18
CA VAL A 148 -4.86 5.91 9.21
C VAL A 148 -4.19 5.05 10.27
N ILE A 149 -3.48 4.00 9.88
CA ILE A 149 -2.91 3.03 10.82
C ILE A 149 -1.76 3.66 11.60
N THR A 150 -0.89 4.44 10.95
CA THR A 150 0.27 5.03 11.63
C THR A 150 -0.12 6.00 12.75
N PRO A 151 -1.03 6.97 12.55
CA PRO A 151 -1.44 7.84 13.66
C PRO A 151 -2.18 7.08 14.76
N VAL A 152 -2.99 6.08 14.41
CA VAL A 152 -3.70 5.25 15.39
C VAL A 152 -2.73 4.40 16.20
N SER A 153 -1.72 3.81 15.57
CA SER A 153 -0.70 2.99 16.26
C SER A 153 0.23 3.85 17.12
N ILE A 154 0.58 5.06 16.68
CA ILE A 154 1.32 6.03 17.49
C ILE A 154 0.45 6.52 18.68
N GLY A 155 -0.82 6.85 18.44
CA GLY A 155 -1.76 7.20 19.50
C GLY A 155 -1.91 6.07 20.53
N THR A 156 -2.00 4.83 20.05
CA THR A 156 -2.00 3.62 20.88
C THR A 156 -0.69 3.52 21.66
N LEU A 157 0.47 3.75 21.03
CA LEU A 157 1.76 3.75 21.69
C LEU A 157 1.79 4.77 22.83
N ILE A 158 1.22 5.97 22.66
CA ILE A 158 1.16 6.99 23.72
C ILE A 158 0.38 6.48 24.93
N VAL A 159 -0.80 5.88 24.73
CA VAL A 159 -1.69 5.47 25.83
C VAL A 159 -1.45 4.06 26.36
N ALA A 160 -0.67 3.23 25.66
CA ALA A 160 -0.46 1.83 26.03
C ALA A 160 0.39 1.70 27.30
N ASP A 161 -0.09 0.89 28.25
CA ASP A 161 0.65 0.49 29.43
C ASP A 161 1.03 -0.99 29.34
N GLY A 162 2.21 -1.32 29.87
CA GLY A 162 2.75 -2.68 29.85
C GLY A 162 3.52 -3.04 28.59
N SER A 163 4.51 -3.91 28.76
CA SER A 163 5.54 -4.21 27.76
C SER A 163 4.97 -4.77 26.45
N TRP A 164 3.98 -5.67 26.51
CA TRP A 164 3.37 -6.27 25.33
C TRP A 164 2.51 -5.30 24.51
N ALA A 165 1.78 -4.39 25.18
CA ALA A 165 0.97 -3.39 24.48
C ALA A 165 1.86 -2.36 23.78
N VAL A 166 2.92 -1.90 24.46
CA VAL A 166 3.94 -1.01 23.88
C VAL A 166 4.64 -1.69 22.70
N ALA A 167 5.06 -2.95 22.85
CA ALA A 167 5.68 -3.72 21.76
C ALA A 167 4.73 -3.88 20.56
N THR A 168 3.45 -4.16 20.80
CA THR A 168 2.44 -4.31 19.74
C THR A 168 2.23 -3.00 18.99
N ALA A 169 2.04 -1.89 19.69
CA ALA A 169 1.86 -0.59 19.07
C ALA A 169 3.10 -0.18 18.25
N ALA A 170 4.31 -0.40 18.79
CA ALA A 170 5.56 -0.16 18.08
C ALA A 170 5.69 -1.07 16.84
N TYR A 171 5.40 -2.36 16.98
CA TYR A 171 5.52 -3.33 15.88
C TYR A 171 4.51 -3.04 14.76
N VAL A 172 3.26 -2.68 15.09
CA VAL A 172 2.27 -2.24 14.09
C VAL A 172 2.72 -0.96 13.39
N THR A 173 3.25 0.02 14.13
CA THR A 173 3.78 1.27 13.56
C THR A 173 4.94 0.97 12.59
N LEU A 174 5.90 0.15 13.01
CA LEU A 174 7.04 -0.28 12.20
C LEU A 174 6.58 -1.05 10.96
N GLY A 175 5.72 -2.05 11.15
CA GLY A 175 5.20 -2.89 10.08
C GLY A 175 4.45 -2.09 9.03
N ASN A 176 3.59 -1.15 9.45
CA ASN A 176 2.86 -0.29 8.53
C ASN A 176 3.79 0.67 7.77
N LEU A 177 4.73 1.33 8.46
CA LEU A 177 5.69 2.23 7.82
C LEU A 177 6.59 1.50 6.82
N ALA A 178 7.13 0.34 7.18
CA ALA A 178 7.97 -0.48 6.31
C ALA A 178 7.16 -1.10 5.16
N GLY A 179 5.94 -1.57 5.45
CA GLY A 179 5.02 -2.15 4.46
C GLY A 179 4.56 -1.13 3.42
N SER A 180 4.40 0.14 3.81
CA SER A 180 3.99 1.23 2.91
C SER A 180 5.04 1.59 1.85
N VAL A 181 6.22 0.94 1.81
CA VAL A 181 7.21 1.17 0.74
C VAL A 181 6.62 0.87 -0.64
N ALA A 182 5.84 -0.20 -0.77
CA ALA A 182 5.16 -0.52 -2.03
C ALA A 182 4.13 0.54 -2.38
N ASP A 183 3.32 0.99 -1.41
CA ASP A 183 2.33 2.05 -1.60
C ASP A 183 2.96 3.36 -2.05
N LEU A 184 4.08 3.75 -1.43
CA LEU A 184 4.81 4.96 -1.80
C LEU A 184 5.40 4.86 -3.21
N ALA A 185 5.87 3.66 -3.62
CA ALA A 185 6.29 3.42 -4.99
C ALA A 185 5.11 3.55 -5.96
N THR A 186 3.94 2.98 -5.62
CA THR A 186 2.70 3.10 -6.41
C THR A 186 2.24 4.56 -6.53
N VAL A 187 2.28 5.33 -5.44
CA VAL A 187 1.98 6.77 -5.46
C VAL A 187 2.96 7.50 -6.37
N TRP A 188 4.25 7.19 -6.30
CA TRP A 188 5.24 7.76 -7.20
C TRP A 188 4.90 7.43 -8.67
N LEU A 189 4.56 6.18 -8.99
CA LEU A 189 4.18 5.75 -10.34
C LEU A 189 2.94 6.49 -10.86
N VAL A 190 1.86 6.51 -10.06
CA VAL A 190 0.59 7.18 -10.42
C VAL A 190 0.79 8.69 -10.58
N THR A 191 1.69 9.30 -9.81
CA THR A 191 2.00 10.72 -9.95
C THR A 191 2.82 11.04 -11.20
N GLN A 192 3.47 10.06 -11.85
CA GLN A 192 4.11 10.26 -13.15
C GLN A 192 3.15 10.24 -14.34
N LEU A 193 1.92 9.77 -14.16
CA LEU A 193 0.92 9.76 -15.25
C LEU A 193 0.56 11.20 -15.68
N PRO A 194 0.15 11.42 -16.94
CA PRO A 194 -0.30 12.73 -17.41
C PRO A 194 -1.45 13.32 -16.57
N SER A 195 -1.57 14.65 -16.56
CA SER A 195 -2.72 15.32 -15.93
C SER A 195 -4.02 14.88 -16.57
N GLY A 196 -5.01 14.53 -15.75
CA GLY A 196 -6.29 13.99 -16.21
C GLY A 196 -6.28 12.50 -16.53
N ALA A 197 -5.15 11.80 -16.45
CA ALA A 197 -5.14 10.36 -16.73
C ALA A 197 -6.07 9.55 -15.81
N PHE A 198 -6.65 8.51 -16.39
CA PHE A 198 -7.48 7.53 -15.70
C PHE A 198 -6.83 6.15 -15.70
N LEU A 199 -7.12 5.40 -14.65
CA LEU A 199 -6.77 4.00 -14.49
C LEU A 199 -8.07 3.19 -14.50
N TYR A 200 -8.07 2.02 -15.12
CA TYR A 200 -9.15 1.07 -14.98
C TYR A 200 -8.57 -0.27 -14.58
N HIS A 201 -9.15 -0.88 -13.56
CA HIS A 201 -8.88 -2.27 -13.23
C HIS A 201 -10.13 -3.11 -13.43
N ASP A 202 -9.94 -4.32 -13.97
CA ASP A 202 -10.98 -5.34 -13.94
C ASP A 202 -10.94 -6.12 -12.61
N ARG A 203 -11.91 -7.03 -12.44
CA ARG A 203 -11.98 -7.85 -11.22
C ARG A 203 -10.79 -8.81 -11.06
N ALA A 204 -10.09 -9.13 -12.15
CA ALA A 204 -8.92 -10.01 -12.13
C ALA A 204 -7.62 -9.26 -11.78
N GLY A 205 -7.66 -7.92 -11.70
CA GLY A 205 -6.51 -7.08 -11.39
C GLY A 205 -5.69 -6.68 -12.63
N ARG A 206 -6.19 -6.93 -13.83
CA ARG A 206 -5.61 -6.35 -15.05
C ARG A 206 -5.86 -4.85 -15.04
N SER A 207 -4.88 -4.09 -15.50
CA SER A 207 -4.89 -2.62 -15.41
C SER A 207 -4.68 -2.00 -16.79
N GLN A 208 -5.49 -1.00 -17.14
CA GLN A 208 -5.36 -0.20 -18.35
C GLN A 208 -5.32 1.28 -17.97
N TYR A 209 -4.45 2.05 -18.63
CA TYR A 209 -4.35 3.49 -18.42
C TYR A 209 -4.91 4.22 -19.64
N TYR A 210 -5.45 5.41 -19.38
CA TYR A 210 -6.03 6.29 -20.39
C TYR A 210 -5.57 7.71 -20.17
N THR A 211 -5.30 8.43 -21.25
CA THR A 211 -4.87 9.84 -21.20
C THR A 211 -5.78 10.72 -22.02
N PRO A 212 -6.00 11.98 -21.64
CA PRO A 212 -6.73 12.91 -22.48
C PRO A 212 -6.05 13.03 -23.85
N ILE A 213 -6.83 12.98 -24.93
CA ILE A 213 -6.36 13.32 -26.26
C ILE A 213 -5.99 14.81 -26.21
N GLU A 214 -4.75 15.16 -26.51
CA GLU A 214 -4.41 16.56 -26.73
C GLU A 214 -5.33 17.08 -27.84
N GLN A 215 -6.26 17.98 -27.50
CA GLN A 215 -6.95 18.76 -28.52
C GLN A 215 -5.85 19.56 -29.20
N THR A 216 -5.37 19.08 -30.35
CA THR A 216 -4.64 19.92 -31.30
C THR A 216 -5.54 21.12 -31.51
N ALA A 217 -5.14 22.27 -30.95
CA ALA A 217 -5.83 23.51 -31.22
C ALA A 217 -5.82 23.65 -32.75
N ASP A 218 -6.98 23.53 -33.37
CA ASP A 218 -7.20 23.89 -34.76
C ASP A 218 -6.94 25.40 -34.87
N THR A 219 -5.67 25.79 -34.89
CA THR A 219 -5.23 27.10 -35.37
C THR A 219 -5.12 27.02 -36.89
N ASN A 220 -6.23 26.66 -37.54
CA ASN A 220 -6.47 27.05 -38.92
C ASN A 220 -7.56 28.12 -38.87
N ASP A 221 -7.15 29.29 -38.37
CA ASP A 221 -7.84 30.54 -38.68
C ASP A 221 -7.65 30.73 -40.19
N GLU A 222 -8.65 30.30 -40.95
CA GLU A 222 -8.80 30.64 -42.36
C GLU A 222 -8.93 32.17 -42.45
N SER A 223 -7.86 32.83 -42.91
CA SER A 223 -7.89 34.21 -43.39
C SER A 223 -7.48 34.27 -44.86
#